data_AF-A0A1H7MM94-F1
#
_entry.id   AF-A0A1H7MM94-F1
#
_cell.length_a   1.000
_cell.length_b   1.000
_cell.length_c   1.000
_cell.angle_alpha   90.00
_cell.angle_beta   90.00
_cell.angle_gamma   90.00
#
_symmetry.space_group_name_H-M   'P 1'
#
loop_
_entity.id
_entity.type
_entity.pdbx_description
1 polymer ?
#
loop_
_entity_poly.entity_id
_entity_poly.type
_entity_poly.pdbx_seq_one_letter_code
_entity_poly.pdbx_strand_id
1 'polypeptide(L)'
;MGRPSKLTEQQWAEIQKRLLAGEKAADLAREFKVSKTRISERFSERNGTVKAVANQIVEADAALRRLPVTEQIAALTLADELKAISKHLASAAKYGAATAHRLSGIAHAKVQEIDDAAPLDDESRGALRDVAVLTKLANDSAEIPMSLLQANKDLAKEINQQAKPIPQRITVEVVDASNPDAET
;
A
#
# COMPACT_ATOMS: atom_id res chain seq x y z
N MET A 1 -12.66 4.86 -27.51
CA MET A 1 -12.80 5.96 -26.52
C MET A 1 -13.81 5.52 -25.48
N GLY A 2 -13.36 5.21 -24.25
CA GLY A 2 -14.21 4.63 -23.20
C GLY A 2 -15.30 5.59 -22.73
N ARG A 3 -16.51 5.07 -22.49
CA ARG A 3 -17.68 5.84 -22.07
C ARG A 3 -17.38 6.60 -20.75
N PRO A 4 -17.61 7.92 -20.67
CA PRO A 4 -17.34 8.68 -19.45
C PRO A 4 -18.19 8.16 -18.28
N SER A 5 -17.60 8.16 -17.09
CA SER A 5 -18.28 7.85 -15.84
C SER A 5 -19.54 8.72 -15.69
N LYS A 6 -20.68 8.10 -15.32
CA LYS A 6 -21.95 8.80 -15.11
C LYS A 6 -21.93 9.73 -13.88
N LEU A 7 -20.97 9.52 -12.97
CA LEU A 7 -20.83 10.26 -11.73
C LEU A 7 -19.46 10.92 -11.62
N THR A 8 -19.41 12.09 -11.01
CA THR A 8 -18.17 12.82 -10.68
C THR A 8 -17.50 12.23 -9.44
N GLU A 9 -16.22 12.53 -9.23
CA GLU A 9 -15.51 12.11 -8.00
C GLU A 9 -16.15 12.66 -6.73
N GLN A 10 -16.71 13.87 -6.77
CA GLN A 10 -17.45 14.44 -5.64
C GLN A 10 -18.72 13.64 -5.32
N GLN A 11 -19.47 13.19 -6.34
CA GLN A 11 -20.64 12.35 -6.14
C GLN A 11 -20.27 10.98 -5.59
N TRP A 12 -19.14 10.42 -6.01
CA TRP A 12 -18.63 9.18 -5.44
C TRP A 12 -18.19 9.32 -3.99
N ALA A 13 -17.56 10.43 -3.62
CA ALA A 13 -17.19 10.74 -2.23
C ALA A 13 -18.43 10.88 -1.34
N GLU A 14 -19.50 11.51 -1.85
CA GLU A 14 -20.77 11.64 -1.12
C GLU A 14 -21.44 10.28 -0.88
N ILE A 15 -21.48 9.42 -1.92
CA ILE A 15 -21.96 8.04 -1.78
C ILE A 15 -21.15 7.29 -0.70
N GLN A 16 -19.82 7.44 -0.71
CA GLN A 16 -18.95 6.79 0.27
C GLN A 16 -19.25 7.24 1.70
N LYS A 17 -19.38 8.56 1.92
CA LYS A 17 -19.71 9.16 3.22
C LYS A 17 -21.04 8.62 3.76
N ARG A 18 -22.08 8.57 2.92
CA ARG A 18 -23.42 8.09 3.28
C ARG A 18 -23.45 6.57 3.55
N LEU A 19 -22.69 5.79 2.79
CA LEU A 19 -22.49 4.35 3.07
C LEU A 19 -21.79 4.11 4.42
N LEU A 20 -20.80 4.94 4.78
CA LEU A 20 -20.14 4.85 6.08
C LEU A 20 -21.07 5.26 7.23
N ALA A 21 -21.99 6.21 6.99
CA ALA A 21 -23.05 6.58 7.92
C ALA A 21 -24.15 5.52 8.10
N GLY A 22 -24.10 4.42 7.33
CA GLY A 22 -25.00 3.27 7.48
C GLY A 22 -26.18 3.23 6.50
N GLU A 23 -26.23 4.14 5.53
CA GLU A 23 -27.25 4.09 4.48
C GLU A 23 -27.09 2.86 3.56
N LYS A 24 -28.21 2.32 3.08
CA LYS A 24 -28.19 1.12 2.24
C LYS A 24 -27.73 1.48 0.83
N ALA A 25 -26.80 0.70 0.29
CA ALA A 25 -26.33 0.85 -1.10
C ALA A 25 -27.46 0.78 -2.15
N ALA A 26 -28.58 0.12 -1.83
CA ALA A 26 -29.76 0.06 -2.69
C ALA A 26 -30.47 1.40 -2.82
N ASP A 27 -30.53 2.19 -1.75
CA ASP A 27 -31.20 3.49 -1.74
C ASP A 27 -30.34 4.53 -2.48
N LEU A 28 -29.02 4.51 -2.23
CA LEU A 28 -28.04 5.34 -2.95
C LEU A 28 -27.97 5.00 -4.45
N ALA A 29 -28.12 3.72 -4.82
CA ALA A 29 -28.19 3.30 -6.22
C ALA A 29 -29.37 3.94 -6.96
N ARG A 30 -30.54 4.03 -6.31
CA ARG A 30 -31.75 4.67 -6.87
C ARG A 30 -31.56 6.16 -7.02
N GLU A 31 -31.03 6.82 -5.99
CA GLU A 31 -30.82 8.27 -5.96
C GLU A 31 -29.81 8.73 -7.02
N PHE A 32 -28.65 8.07 -7.08
CA PHE A 32 -27.57 8.44 -8.01
C PHE A 32 -27.71 7.76 -9.40
N LYS A 33 -28.80 7.01 -9.62
CA LYS A 33 -29.11 6.31 -10.88
C LYS A 33 -27.94 5.45 -11.38
N VAL A 34 -27.34 4.67 -10.49
CA VAL A 34 -26.26 3.71 -10.75
C VAL A 34 -26.64 2.32 -10.24
N SER A 35 -25.99 1.26 -10.73
CA SER A 35 -26.29 -0.09 -10.23
C SER A 35 -25.73 -0.29 -8.82
N LYS A 36 -26.48 -1.05 -7.99
CA LYS A 36 -26.02 -1.48 -6.66
C LYS A 36 -24.69 -2.23 -6.74
N THR A 37 -24.52 -3.08 -7.75
CA THR A 37 -23.29 -3.83 -8.00
C THR A 37 -22.09 -2.90 -8.18
N ARG A 38 -22.24 -1.82 -8.95
CA ARG A 38 -21.16 -0.85 -9.18
C ARG A 38 -20.76 -0.09 -7.91
N ILE A 39 -21.71 0.19 -7.03
CA ILE A 39 -21.43 0.76 -5.70
C ILE A 39 -20.70 -0.29 -4.84
N SER A 40 -21.18 -1.53 -4.83
CA SER A 40 -20.60 -2.62 -4.04
C SER A 40 -19.16 -2.95 -4.48
N GLU A 41 -18.90 -3.06 -5.78
CA GLU A 41 -17.56 -3.30 -6.33
C GLU A 41 -16.58 -2.19 -5.94
N ARG A 42 -17.04 -0.93 -5.93
CA ARG A 42 -16.18 0.21 -5.61
C ARG A 42 -15.89 0.37 -4.12
N PHE A 43 -16.84 0.00 -3.25
CA PHE A 43 -16.79 0.37 -1.83
C PHE A 43 -16.83 -0.79 -0.83
N SER A 44 -17.10 -2.04 -1.23
CA SER A 44 -17.24 -3.15 -0.28
C SER A 44 -15.98 -3.37 0.57
N GLU A 45 -14.82 -3.55 -0.06
CA GLU A 45 -13.54 -3.73 0.65
C GLU A 45 -13.03 -2.42 1.28
N ARG A 46 -13.16 -1.30 0.55
CA ARG A 46 -12.67 0.01 1.03
C ARG A 46 -13.40 0.49 2.27
N ASN A 47 -14.73 0.36 2.30
CA ASN A 47 -15.50 0.75 3.47
C ASN A 47 -15.30 -0.22 4.63
N GLY A 48 -15.09 -1.52 4.36
CA GLY A 48 -14.68 -2.48 5.39
C GLY A 48 -13.37 -2.07 6.06
N THR A 49 -12.37 -1.71 5.25
CA THR A 49 -11.07 -1.22 5.74
C THR A 49 -11.21 0.07 6.54
N VAL A 50 -11.95 1.06 6.03
CA VAL A 50 -12.19 2.33 6.74
C VAL A 50 -12.88 2.11 8.09
N LYS A 51 -13.89 1.23 8.14
CA LYS A 51 -14.56 0.87 9.40
C LYS A 51 -13.62 0.16 10.37
N ALA A 52 -12.78 -0.76 9.88
CA ALA A 52 -11.80 -1.45 10.71
C ALA A 52 -10.81 -0.47 11.36
N VAL A 53 -10.25 0.46 10.58
CA VAL A 53 -9.35 1.51 11.10
C VAL A 53 -10.08 2.45 12.05
N ALA A 54 -11.31 2.86 11.73
CA ALA A 54 -12.11 3.70 12.62
C ALA A 54 -12.35 3.02 13.98
N ASN A 55 -12.65 1.72 13.98
CA ASN A 55 -12.78 0.95 15.22
C ASN A 55 -11.45 0.89 15.99
N GLN A 56 -10.32 0.69 15.33
CA GLN A 56 -9.00 0.71 16.00
C GLN A 56 -8.72 2.06 16.68
N ILE A 57 -9.09 3.17 16.04
CA ILE A 57 -8.94 4.52 16.61
C ILE A 57 -9.81 4.67 17.87
N VAL A 58 -11.06 4.21 17.81
CA VAL A 58 -11.99 4.25 18.96
C VAL A 58 -11.47 3.40 20.12
N GLU A 59 -11.02 2.18 19.83
CA GLU A 59 -10.43 1.28 20.84
C GLU A 59 -9.15 1.89 21.45
N ALA A 60 -8.29 2.50 20.63
CA ALA A 60 -7.08 3.17 21.10
C ALA A 60 -7.40 4.38 21.99
N ASP A 61 -8.39 5.22 21.63
CA ASP A 61 -8.84 6.35 22.45
C ASP A 61 -9.45 5.87 23.78
N ALA A 62 -10.27 4.81 23.74
CA ALA A 62 -10.83 4.19 24.93
C ALA A 62 -9.73 3.64 25.85
N ALA A 63 -8.71 2.98 25.29
CA ALA A 63 -7.56 2.47 26.03
C ALA A 63 -6.73 3.62 26.63
N LEU A 64 -6.46 4.67 25.87
CA LEU A 64 -5.73 5.86 26.33
C LEU A 64 -6.44 6.50 27.53
N ARG A 65 -7.75 6.72 27.44
CA ARG A 65 -8.54 7.34 28.53
C ARG A 65 -8.60 6.51 29.81
N ARG A 66 -8.35 5.20 29.75
CA ARG A 66 -8.27 4.33 30.94
C ARG A 66 -6.96 4.49 31.70
N LEU A 67 -5.92 5.06 31.08
CA LEU A 67 -4.63 5.29 31.73
C LEU A 67 -4.69 6.52 32.66
N PRO A 68 -3.88 6.56 33.73
CA PRO A 68 -3.62 7.80 34.47
C PRO A 68 -3.07 8.91 33.56
N VAL A 69 -3.35 10.18 33.89
CA VAL A 69 -2.98 11.34 33.04
C VAL A 69 -1.50 11.37 32.69
N THR A 70 -0.61 11.03 33.63
CA THR A 70 0.84 10.96 33.37
C THR A 70 1.21 9.91 32.33
N GLU A 71 0.56 8.74 32.37
CA GLU A 71 0.77 7.66 31.40
C GLU A 71 0.14 7.99 30.04
N GLN A 72 -0.97 8.73 30.01
CA GLN A 72 -1.54 9.25 28.76
C GLN A 72 -0.55 10.15 28.02
N ILE A 73 0.10 11.07 28.74
CA ILE A 73 1.13 11.95 28.16
C ILE A 73 2.28 11.11 27.60
N ALA A 74 2.79 10.15 28.38
CA ALA A 74 3.87 9.27 27.95
C ALA A 74 3.51 8.46 26.69
N ALA A 75 2.30 7.90 26.63
CA ALA A 75 1.81 7.16 25.47
C ALA A 75 1.70 8.04 24.21
N LEU A 76 1.20 9.26 24.36
CA LEU A 76 1.11 10.22 23.25
C LEU A 76 2.49 10.67 22.77
N THR A 77 3.41 10.99 23.68
CA THR A 77 4.79 11.33 23.34
C THR A 77 5.47 10.20 22.58
N LEU A 78 5.37 8.95 23.06
CA LEU A 78 5.92 7.79 22.37
C LEU A 78 5.31 7.61 20.98
N ALA A 79 3.99 7.78 20.84
CA ALA A 79 3.33 7.70 19.53
C ALA A 79 3.85 8.76 18.56
N ASP A 80 4.12 9.97 19.03
CA ASP A 80 4.67 11.05 18.21
C ASP A 80 6.14 10.83 17.85
N GLU A 81 6.94 10.28 18.77
CA GLU A 81 8.33 9.85 18.49
C GLU A 81 8.36 8.76 17.41
N LEU A 82 7.49 7.75 17.50
CA LEU A 82 7.40 6.68 16.48
C LEU A 82 7.03 7.24 15.09
N LYS A 83 6.10 8.21 15.03
CA LYS A 83 5.78 8.91 13.77
C LYS A 83 6.97 9.70 13.25
N ALA A 84 7.70 10.40 14.14
CA ALA A 84 8.89 11.16 13.77
C ALA A 84 10.00 10.25 13.23
N ILE A 85 10.29 9.14 13.90
CA ILE A 85 11.24 8.11 13.43
C ILE A 85 10.85 7.62 12.03
N SER A 86 9.56 7.29 11.82
CA SER A 86 9.07 6.86 10.51
C SER A 86 9.29 7.92 9.42
N LYS A 87 9.06 9.21 9.73
CA LYS A 87 9.32 10.32 8.82
C LYS A 87 10.81 10.52 8.53
N HIS A 88 11.67 10.35 9.55
CA HIS A 88 13.11 10.43 9.39
C HIS A 88 13.64 9.27 8.55
N LEU A 89 13.16 8.04 8.75
CA LEU A 89 13.50 6.88 7.92
C LEU A 89 13.07 7.07 6.46
N ALA A 90 11.87 7.58 6.22
CA ALA A 90 11.42 7.90 4.86
C ALA A 90 12.30 8.98 4.19
N SER A 91 12.69 10.00 4.95
CA SER A 91 13.63 11.03 4.46
C SER A 91 15.02 10.47 4.20
N ALA A 92 15.54 9.65 5.11
CA ALA A 92 16.83 8.96 4.96
C ALA A 92 16.83 8.05 3.74
N ALA A 93 15.76 7.30 3.51
CA ALA A 93 15.59 6.48 2.31
C ALA A 93 15.62 7.31 1.04
N LYS A 94 14.96 8.47 1.01
CA LYS A 94 14.99 9.41 -0.13
C LYS A 94 16.41 9.89 -0.41
N TYR A 95 17.14 10.31 0.63
CA TYR A 95 18.53 10.74 0.47
C TYR A 95 19.45 9.59 0.07
N GLY A 96 19.31 8.41 0.67
CA GLY A 96 20.06 7.20 0.33
C GLY A 96 19.86 6.80 -1.13
N ALA A 97 18.61 6.80 -1.62
CA ALA A 97 18.30 6.51 -3.01
C ALA A 97 18.92 7.53 -3.98
N ALA A 98 18.88 8.82 -3.65
CA ALA A 98 19.51 9.87 -4.45
C ALA A 98 21.03 9.74 -4.46
N THR A 99 21.64 9.44 -3.32
CA THR A 99 23.09 9.19 -3.19
C THR A 99 23.50 7.95 -3.98
N ALA A 100 22.78 6.84 -3.82
CA ALA A 100 23.01 5.61 -4.57
C ALA A 100 22.93 5.84 -6.09
N HIS A 101 21.90 6.55 -6.55
CA HIS A 101 21.76 6.91 -7.95
C HIS A 101 22.95 7.73 -8.46
N ARG A 102 23.35 8.76 -7.71
CA ARG A 102 24.48 9.61 -8.09
C ARG A 102 25.80 8.85 -8.10
N LEU A 103 26.08 8.03 -7.08
CA LEU A 103 27.29 7.20 -7.00
C LEU A 103 27.35 6.19 -8.14
N SER A 104 26.24 5.53 -8.47
CA SER A 104 26.16 4.64 -9.64
C SER A 104 26.38 5.38 -10.95
N GLY A 105 25.89 6.62 -11.08
CA GLY A 105 26.16 7.46 -12.25
C GLY A 105 27.64 7.82 -12.39
N ILE A 106 28.32 8.15 -11.28
CA ILE A 106 29.76 8.43 -11.27
C ILE A 106 30.55 7.15 -11.58
N ALA A 107 30.18 6.01 -10.99
CA ALA A 107 30.79 4.72 -11.28
C ALA A 107 30.66 4.37 -12.77
N HIS A 108 29.49 4.61 -13.37
CA HIS A 108 29.28 4.38 -14.80
C HIS A 108 30.17 5.27 -15.67
N ALA A 109 30.37 6.53 -15.29
CA ALA A 109 31.32 7.41 -15.98
C ALA A 109 32.76 6.89 -15.88
N LYS A 110 33.17 6.37 -14.70
CA LYS A 110 34.51 5.77 -14.50
C LYS A 110 34.76 4.51 -15.33
N VAL A 111 33.72 3.76 -15.68
CA VAL A 111 33.86 2.62 -16.59
C VAL A 111 34.37 3.05 -17.98
N GLN A 112 34.08 4.28 -18.41
CA GLN A 112 34.54 4.81 -19.70
C GLN A 112 36.06 5.09 -19.74
N GLU A 113 36.73 5.09 -18.58
CA GLU A 113 38.18 5.29 -18.47
C GLU A 113 38.96 3.97 -18.60
N ILE A 114 38.28 2.82 -18.72
CA ILE A 114 38.90 1.50 -18.86
C ILE A 114 39.23 1.25 -20.34
N ASP A 115 40.46 0.85 -20.63
CA ASP A 115 40.84 0.39 -21.97
C ASP A 115 40.34 -1.04 -22.19
N ASP A 116 39.36 -1.23 -23.08
CA ASP A 116 38.82 -2.54 -23.42
C ASP A 116 39.86 -3.48 -24.08
N ALA A 117 40.89 -2.92 -24.72
CA ALA A 117 41.96 -3.72 -25.34
C ALA A 117 43.01 -4.17 -24.30
N ALA A 118 43.17 -3.42 -23.20
CA ALA A 118 44.12 -3.71 -22.12
C ALA A 118 43.53 -3.40 -20.72
N PRO A 119 42.44 -4.06 -20.30
CA PRO A 119 41.65 -3.65 -19.14
C PRO A 119 42.33 -3.87 -17.79
N LEU A 120 43.53 -4.44 -17.80
CA LEU A 120 44.33 -4.73 -16.63
C LEU A 120 45.66 -3.97 -16.63
N ASP A 121 45.85 -2.95 -17.45
CA ASP A 121 46.99 -2.04 -17.31
C ASP A 121 46.87 -1.19 -16.03
N ASP A 122 47.91 -0.40 -15.72
CA ASP A 122 47.95 0.37 -14.47
C ASP A 122 46.81 1.40 -14.38
N GLU A 123 46.44 2.05 -15.48
CA GLU A 123 45.38 3.06 -15.53
C GLU A 123 43.98 2.42 -15.41
N SER A 124 43.70 1.36 -16.17
CA SER A 124 42.43 0.62 -16.12
C SER A 124 42.21 -0.06 -14.77
N ARG A 125 43.28 -0.58 -14.14
CA ARG A 125 43.19 -1.11 -12.76
C ARG A 125 42.83 -0.04 -11.74
N GLY A 126 43.28 1.20 -11.95
CA GLY A 126 42.86 2.36 -11.15
C GLY A 126 41.36 2.61 -11.28
N ALA A 127 40.88 2.75 -12.51
CA ALA A 127 39.45 2.96 -12.79
C ALA A 127 38.57 1.83 -12.26
N LEU A 128 38.97 0.56 -12.42
CA LEU A 128 38.26 -0.61 -11.89
C LEU A 128 38.11 -0.58 -10.37
N ARG A 129 39.13 -0.12 -9.64
CA ARG A 129 39.07 0.02 -8.17
C ARG A 129 38.09 1.10 -7.76
N ASP A 130 38.11 2.25 -8.43
CA ASP A 130 37.19 3.35 -8.17
C ASP A 130 35.74 2.93 -8.43
N VAL A 131 35.49 2.24 -9.55
CA VAL A 131 34.17 1.67 -9.87
C VAL A 131 33.71 0.73 -8.75
N ALA A 132 34.56 -0.21 -8.31
CA ALA A 132 34.20 -1.15 -7.25
C ALA A 132 33.84 -0.45 -5.93
N VAL A 133 34.60 0.58 -5.52
CA VAL A 133 34.33 1.36 -4.31
C VAL A 133 33.03 2.16 -4.44
N LEU A 134 32.83 2.85 -5.57
CA LEU A 134 31.64 3.65 -5.81
C LEU A 134 30.37 2.79 -5.88
N THR A 135 30.44 1.63 -6.54
CA THR A 135 29.32 0.68 -6.60
C THR A 135 29.01 0.10 -5.22
N LYS A 136 30.03 -0.23 -4.41
CA LYS A 136 29.80 -0.68 -3.03
C LYS A 136 29.10 0.40 -2.21
N LEU A 137 29.62 1.63 -2.23
CA LEU A 137 29.03 2.74 -1.48
C LEU A 137 27.62 3.09 -1.97
N ALA A 138 27.35 2.93 -3.27
CA ALA A 138 26.02 3.08 -3.83
C ALA A 138 25.05 2.02 -3.28
N ASN A 139 25.48 0.76 -3.18
CA ASN A 139 24.68 -0.32 -2.61
C ASN A 139 24.41 -0.10 -1.11
N ASP A 140 25.42 0.30 -0.35
CA ASP A 140 25.28 0.62 1.07
C ASP A 140 24.29 1.79 1.27
N SER A 141 24.37 2.82 0.40
CA SER A 141 23.41 3.95 0.42
C SER A 141 21.99 3.54 0.04
N ALA A 142 21.82 2.43 -0.68
CA ALA A 142 20.52 1.91 -1.13
C ALA A 142 19.86 0.96 -0.12
N GLU A 143 20.51 0.61 1.00
CA GLU A 143 20.00 -0.39 1.95
C GLU A 143 18.66 0.02 2.57
N ILE A 144 18.58 1.23 3.15
CA ILE A 144 17.35 1.75 3.76
C ILE A 144 16.20 1.85 2.73
N PRO A 145 16.36 2.50 1.56
CA PRO A 145 15.26 2.57 0.59
C PRO A 145 14.85 1.21 0.03
N MET A 146 15.79 0.28 -0.17
CA MET A 146 15.45 -1.08 -0.63
C MET A 146 14.65 -1.83 0.43
N SER A 147 15.02 -1.71 1.70
CA SER A 147 14.29 -2.32 2.82
C SER A 147 12.85 -1.80 2.91
N LEU A 148 12.65 -0.48 2.71
CA LEU A 148 11.30 0.10 2.64
C LEU A 148 10.51 -0.39 1.42
N LEU A 149 11.15 -0.55 0.26
CA LEU A 149 10.49 -1.10 -0.94
C LEU A 149 10.05 -2.55 -0.71
N GLN A 150 10.88 -3.35 -0.06
CA GLN A 150 10.56 -4.73 0.31
C GLN A 150 9.38 -4.80 1.29
N ALA A 151 9.41 -4.00 2.36
CA ALA A 151 8.30 -3.91 3.31
C ALA A 151 6.96 -3.56 2.62
N ASN A 152 6.99 -2.59 1.69
CA ASN A 152 5.80 -2.23 0.91
C ASN A 152 5.35 -3.35 -0.05
N LYS A 153 6.30 -4.09 -0.64
CA LYS A 153 6.01 -5.22 -1.52
C LYS A 153 5.35 -6.37 -0.76
N ASP A 154 5.78 -6.63 0.47
CA ASP A 154 5.19 -7.70 1.29
C ASP A 154 3.77 -7.34 1.74
N LEU A 155 3.56 -6.08 2.17
CA LEU A 155 2.22 -5.56 2.44
C LEU A 155 1.30 -5.67 1.20
N ALA A 156 1.80 -5.32 0.00
CA ALA A 156 1.02 -5.43 -1.23
C ALA A 156 0.66 -6.88 -1.58
N LYS A 157 1.51 -7.87 -1.26
CA LYS A 157 1.18 -9.29 -1.45
C LYS A 157 0.08 -9.73 -0.50
N GLU A 158 0.16 -9.36 0.77
CA GLU A 158 -0.85 -9.70 1.78
C GLU A 158 -2.23 -9.17 1.38
N ILE A 159 -2.29 -7.90 0.95
CA ILE A 159 -3.53 -7.29 0.46
C ILE A 159 -4.09 -8.04 -0.75
N ASN A 160 -3.24 -8.38 -1.73
CA ASN A 160 -3.67 -9.11 -2.93
C ASN A 160 -4.10 -10.56 -2.65
N GLN A 161 -3.55 -11.19 -1.61
CA GLN A 161 -3.95 -12.54 -1.21
C GLN A 161 -5.29 -12.53 -0.47
N GLN A 162 -5.55 -11.51 0.36
CA GLN A 162 -6.83 -11.35 1.04
C GLN A 162 -7.98 -10.97 0.08
N ALA A 163 -7.69 -10.29 -1.03
CA ALA A 163 -8.67 -9.89 -2.05
C ALA A 163 -9.08 -11.01 -3.02
N LYS A 164 -8.52 -12.23 -2.93
CA LYS A 164 -8.98 -13.36 -3.76
C LYS A 164 -10.22 -13.98 -3.12
N PRO A 165 -11.41 -13.90 -3.76
CA PRO A 165 -12.60 -14.55 -3.22
C PRO A 165 -12.38 -16.06 -3.16
N ILE A 166 -12.67 -16.65 -2.00
CA ILE A 166 -12.69 -18.11 -1.82
C ILE A 166 -13.72 -18.66 -2.81
N PRO A 167 -13.36 -19.63 -3.68
CA PRO A 167 -14.32 -20.22 -4.60
C PRO A 167 -15.44 -20.87 -3.80
N GLN A 168 -16.63 -20.27 -3.83
CA GLN A 168 -17.82 -20.85 -3.22
C GLN A 168 -18.38 -21.91 -4.17
N ARG A 169 -18.57 -23.12 -3.64
CA ARG A 169 -19.31 -24.17 -4.35
C ARG A 169 -20.79 -23.77 -4.35
N ILE A 170 -21.26 -23.26 -5.48
CA ILE A 170 -22.69 -22.98 -5.67
C ILE A 170 -23.38 -24.30 -5.98
N THR A 171 -24.14 -24.81 -5.02
CA THR A 171 -25.05 -25.94 -5.24
C THR A 171 -26.37 -25.35 -5.70
N VAL A 172 -26.73 -25.57 -6.97
CA VAL A 172 -28.03 -25.18 -7.50
C VAL A 172 -28.96 -26.37 -7.34
N GLU A 173 -29.86 -26.29 -6.36
CA GLU A 173 -31.00 -27.21 -6.30
C GLU A 173 -32.06 -26.73 -7.30
N VAL A 174 -32.30 -27.55 -8.32
CA VAL A 174 -33.42 -27.37 -9.23
C VAL A 174 -34.59 -28.12 -8.60
N VAL A 175 -35.51 -27.40 -7.98
CA VAL A 175 -36.77 -27.97 -7.53
C VAL A 175 -37.65 -28.18 -8.77
N ASP A 176 -37.95 -29.44 -9.06
CA ASP A 176 -38.88 -29.81 -10.13
C ASP A 176 -40.29 -29.37 -9.74
N ALA A 177 -40.84 -28.41 -10.48
CA ALA A 177 -42.17 -27.85 -10.24
C ALA A 177 -43.31 -28.85 -10.47
N SER A 178 -43.02 -30.08 -10.93
CA SER A 178 -44.02 -31.12 -11.16
C SER A 178 -44.29 -32.03 -9.96
N ASN A 179 -43.58 -31.88 -8.84
CA ASN A 179 -43.83 -32.68 -7.63
C ASN A 179 -43.85 -31.81 -6.34
N PRO A 180 -45.03 -31.39 -5.84
CA PRO A 180 -45.14 -30.46 -4.72
C PRO A 180 -44.87 -31.06 -3.33
N ASP A 181 -44.65 -32.37 -3.18
CA ASP A 181 -44.65 -33.05 -1.87
C ASP A 181 -43.33 -33.79 -1.51
N ALA A 182 -42.18 -33.17 -1.76
CA ALA A 182 -40.88 -33.72 -1.33
C ALA A 182 -40.26 -32.90 -0.17
N GLU A 183 -41.01 -32.67 0.90
CA GLU A 183 -40.46 -32.30 2.21
C GLU A 183 -41.12 -33.15 3.30
N THR A 184 -40.40 -34.15 3.82
CA THR A 184 -40.52 -34.69 5.20
C THR A 184 -39.13 -34.97 5.74
#